data_AF-A0A8J2XR15-F1
#
_entry.id   AF-A0A8J2XR15-F1
#
_cell.length_a   1.000
_cell.length_b   1.000
_cell.length_c   1.000
_cell.angle_alpha   90.00
_cell.angle_beta   90.00
_cell.angle_gamma   90.00
#
_symmetry.space_group_name_H-M   'P 1'
#
loop_
_entity.id
_entity.type
_entity.pdbx_description
1 polymer ?
#
loop_
_entity_poly.entity_id
_entity_poly.type
_entity_poly.pdbx_seq_one_letter_code
_entity_poly.pdbx_strand_id
1 'polypeptide(L)'
;MSHGVKKPTIHWLSLLLFSLSGFCCVALWHTPLWGTAIQALGFLLMGYASLRAAPADFFTQKLSRCSLPDALSNQRAIDKLMQIIGLVCICLGTTMNGLQSP
;
A
#
# COMPACT_ATOMS: atom_id res chain seq x y z
N MET A 1 -19.05 -32.65 -0.40
CA MET A 1 -18.53 -31.34 -0.86
C MET A 1 -18.59 -30.38 0.30
N SER A 2 -17.48 -30.19 1.02
CA SER A 2 -17.41 -29.22 2.12
C SER A 2 -16.92 -27.89 1.56
N HIS A 3 -17.78 -26.87 1.58
CA HIS A 3 -17.36 -25.50 1.31
C HIS A 3 -16.40 -25.08 2.43
N GLY A 4 -15.09 -25.20 2.17
CA GLY A 4 -14.06 -24.68 3.04
C GLY A 4 -14.25 -23.18 3.20
N VAL A 5 -14.74 -22.77 4.36
CA VAL A 5 -14.82 -21.36 4.78
C VAL A 5 -13.38 -20.82 4.75
N LYS A 6 -13.05 -20.05 3.71
CA LYS A 6 -11.77 -19.33 3.65
C LYS A 6 -11.74 -18.39 4.84
N LYS A 7 -10.88 -18.69 5.82
CA LYS A 7 -10.63 -17.80 6.95
C LYS A 7 -10.18 -16.43 6.41
N PRO A 8 -10.70 -15.31 6.92
CA PRO A 8 -10.21 -13.99 6.54
C PRO A 8 -8.74 -13.89 6.94
N THR A 9 -7.83 -14.00 5.96
CA THR A 9 -6.41 -13.72 6.17
C THR A 9 -6.25 -12.21 6.34
N ILE A 10 -5.94 -11.82 7.57
CA ILE A 10 -5.65 -10.44 7.93
C ILE A 10 -4.34 -10.04 7.22
N HIS A 11 -4.42 -9.11 6.27
CA HIS A 11 -3.23 -8.54 5.63
C HIS A 11 -2.57 -7.51 6.56
N TRP A 12 -1.61 -8.00 7.35
CA TRP A 12 -0.82 -7.19 8.27
C TRP A 12 -0.13 -6.00 7.60
N LEU A 13 0.38 -6.17 6.38
CA LEU A 13 1.05 -5.10 5.64
C LEU A 13 0.10 -3.96 5.27
N SER A 14 -1.08 -4.26 4.74
CA SER A 14 -2.06 -3.23 4.43
C SER A 14 -2.58 -2.56 5.69
N LEU A 15 -2.83 -3.32 6.76
CA LEU A 15 -3.24 -2.75 8.06
C LEU A 15 -2.19 -1.77 8.59
N LEU A 16 -0.92 -2.12 8.49
CA LEU A 16 0.18 -1.23 8.87
C LEU A 16 0.16 0.04 8.01
N LEU A 17 0.02 -0.08 6.69
CA LEU A 17 -0.01 1.08 5.78
C LEU A 17 -1.22 1.99 6.04
N PHE A 18 -2.41 1.42 6.29
CA PHE A 18 -3.59 2.21 6.68
C PHE A 18 -3.42 2.87 8.05
N SER A 19 -2.78 2.18 9.01
CA SER A 19 -2.50 2.78 10.31
C SER A 19 -1.55 3.97 10.19
N LEU A 20 -0.49 3.88 9.38
CA LEU A 20 0.42 4.98 9.08
C LEU A 20 -0.28 6.15 8.40
N SER A 21 -1.16 5.87 7.43
CA SER A 21 -1.99 6.90 6.80
C SER A 21 -2.87 7.63 7.83
N GLY A 22 -3.48 6.89 8.75
CA GLY A 22 -4.25 7.45 9.87
C GLY A 22 -3.41 8.33 10.79
N PHE A 23 -2.20 7.89 11.15
CA PHE A 23 -1.25 8.71 11.92
C PHE A 23 -0.86 9.99 11.17
N CYS A 24 -0.61 9.93 9.87
CA CYS A 24 -0.33 11.12 9.06
C CYS A 24 -1.52 12.08 9.01
N CYS A 25 -2.76 11.59 8.95
CA CYS A 25 -3.96 12.44 9.03
C CYS A 25 -4.08 13.16 10.37
N VAL A 26 -3.81 12.46 11.48
CA VAL A 26 -3.78 13.08 12.83
C VAL A 26 -2.65 14.11 12.92
N ALA A 27 -1.46 13.79 12.39
CA ALA A 27 -0.33 14.72 12.35
C ALA A 27 -0.64 15.97 11.50
N LEU A 28 -1.39 15.83 10.41
CA LEU A 28 -1.82 16.96 9.58
C LEU A 28 -2.73 17.94 10.34
N TRP A 29 -3.57 17.41 11.25
CA TRP A 29 -4.43 18.24 12.11
C TRP A 29 -3.63 19.11 13.08
N HIS A 30 -2.50 18.60 13.58
CA HIS A 30 -1.65 19.32 14.53
C HIS A 30 -0.59 20.20 13.85
N THR A 31 -0.07 19.77 12.71
CA THR A 31 0.95 20.47 11.93
C THR A 31 0.58 20.41 10.45
N PRO A 32 0.03 21.50 9.87
CA PRO A 32 -0.42 21.52 8.48
C PRO A 32 0.79 21.64 7.53
N LEU A 33 1.56 20.56 7.46
CA LEU A 33 2.65 20.39 6.51
C LEU A 33 2.10 19.66 5.28
N TRP A 34 2.24 20.30 4.12
CA TRP A 34 1.78 19.74 2.84
C TRP A 34 2.44 18.40 2.54
N GLY A 35 3.68 18.17 2.98
CA GLY A 35 4.36 16.89 2.82
C GLY A 35 3.69 15.75 3.60
N THR A 36 3.11 16.02 4.77
CA THR A 36 2.40 15.02 5.58
C THR A 36 1.08 14.60 4.93
N ALA A 37 0.39 15.51 4.23
CA ALA A 37 -0.78 15.17 3.43
C ALA A 37 -0.43 14.26 2.25
N ILE A 38 0.69 14.54 1.57
CA ILE A 38 1.19 13.71 0.45
C ILE A 38 1.63 12.32 0.96
N GLN A 39 2.24 12.24 2.14
CA GLN A 39 2.55 10.96 2.80
C GLN A 39 1.29 10.16 3.12
N ALA A 40 0.27 10.80 3.70
CA ALA A 40 -0.99 10.14 4.03
C ALA A 40 -1.62 9.49 2.79
N LEU A 41 -1.64 10.22 1.66
CA LEU A 41 -2.11 9.73 0.37
C LEU A 41 -1.24 8.57 -0.15
N GLY A 42 0.09 8.68 -0.04
CA GLY A 42 1.03 7.64 -0.46
C GLY A 42 0.82 6.32 0.30
N PHE A 43 0.66 6.38 1.63
CA PHE A 43 0.35 5.22 2.46
C PHE A 43 -1.03 4.62 2.13
N LEU A 44 -2.02 5.45 1.81
CA LEU A 44 -3.36 5.02 1.40
C LEU A 44 -3.32 4.24 0.08
N LEU A 45 -2.62 4.78 -0.93
CA LEU A 45 -2.44 4.15 -2.24
C LEU A 45 -1.70 2.82 -2.12
N MET A 46 -0.62 2.79 -1.33
CA MET A 46 0.19 1.59 -1.14
C MET A 46 -0.56 0.52 -0.32
N GLY A 47 -1.34 0.94 0.69
CA GLY A 47 -2.21 0.06 1.49
C GLY A 47 -3.34 -0.55 0.66
N TYR A 48 -4.00 0.25 -0.18
CA TYR A 48 -5.03 -0.21 -1.10
C TYR A 48 -4.48 -1.17 -2.16
N ALA A 49 -3.35 -0.83 -2.77
CA ALA A 49 -2.68 -1.71 -3.72
C ALA A 49 -2.21 -3.01 -3.04
N SER A 50 -1.75 -2.96 -1.79
CA SER A 50 -1.38 -4.16 -1.04
C SER A 50 -2.57 -5.07 -0.72
N LEU A 51 -3.77 -4.53 -0.49
CA LEU A 51 -4.99 -5.32 -0.31
C LEU A 51 -5.37 -6.05 -1.60
N ARG A 52 -5.19 -5.39 -2.74
CA ARG A 52 -5.63 -5.89 -4.05
C ARG A 52 -4.60 -6.79 -4.74
N ALA A 53 -3.32 -6.49 -4.56
CA ALA A 53 -2.20 -7.20 -5.20
C ALA A 53 -1.89 -8.55 -4.57
N ALA A 54 -2.24 -8.75 -3.30
CA ALA A 54 -1.84 -9.94 -2.56
C ALA A 54 -2.91 -11.05 -2.66
N PRO A 55 -2.70 -12.12 -3.46
CA PRO A 55 -3.20 -13.43 -3.09
C PRO A 55 -2.65 -13.77 -1.71
N ALA A 56 -3.45 -14.46 -0.89
CA ALA A 56 -3.14 -14.91 0.47
C ALA A 56 -1.82 -15.73 0.63
N ASP A 57 -1.08 -15.94 -0.46
CA ASP A 57 0.10 -16.80 -0.58
C ASP A 57 1.40 -16.08 -0.94
N PHE A 58 1.49 -14.73 -0.95
CA PHE A 58 2.72 -14.04 -1.37
C PHE A 58 3.95 -14.33 -0.50
N PHE A 59 3.76 -14.72 0.77
CA PHE A 59 4.87 -15.15 1.65
C PHE A 59 5.20 -16.64 1.53
N THR A 60 4.32 -17.46 0.93
CA THR A 60 4.47 -18.92 0.82
C THR A 60 4.82 -19.39 -0.58
N GLN A 61 4.50 -18.63 -1.64
CA GLN A 61 4.84 -19.00 -3.01
C GLN A 61 6.28 -18.59 -3.35
N LYS A 62 7.22 -19.47 -2.98
CA LYS A 62 8.51 -19.62 -3.66
C LYS A 62 8.29 -19.46 -5.17
N LEU A 63 8.97 -18.49 -5.79
CA LEU A 63 9.70 -18.50 -7.08
C LEU A 63 9.38 -19.56 -8.16
N SER A 64 8.19 -20.15 -8.18
CA SER A 64 7.76 -21.14 -9.14
C SER A 64 6.94 -20.41 -10.17
N ARG A 65 7.58 -20.22 -11.34
CA ARG A 65 6.91 -20.07 -12.62
C ARG A 65 5.58 -20.82 -12.63
N CYS A 66 4.51 -20.14 -13.01
CA CYS A 66 3.48 -20.67 -13.88
C CYS A 66 2.51 -19.54 -14.22
N SER A 67 2.62 -19.07 -15.48
CA SER A 67 1.55 -18.50 -16.29
C SER A 67 0.28 -18.08 -15.55
N LEU A 68 0.17 -16.80 -15.20
CA LEU A 68 -1.12 -16.20 -14.88
C LEU A 68 -1.75 -15.64 -16.16
N PRO A 69 -3.07 -15.82 -16.37
CA PRO A 69 -3.76 -15.38 -17.58
C PRO A 69 -3.67 -13.85 -17.74
N ASP A 70 -3.49 -13.37 -18.97
CA ASP A 70 -3.13 -11.98 -19.31
C ASP A 70 -4.09 -10.89 -18.78
N ALA A 71 -5.33 -11.24 -18.42
CA ALA A 71 -6.25 -10.29 -17.78
C ALA A 71 -5.84 -9.94 -16.33
N LEU A 72 -5.18 -10.85 -15.62
CA LEU A 72 -4.67 -10.67 -14.26
C LEU A 72 -3.30 -9.96 -14.25
N SER A 73 -2.57 -10.01 -15.38
CA SER A 73 -1.27 -9.33 -15.52
C SER A 73 -1.43 -7.81 -15.54
N ASN A 74 -2.45 -7.30 -16.24
CA ASN A 74 -2.76 -5.87 -16.30
C ASN A 74 -3.19 -5.30 -14.94
N GLN A 75 -4.03 -6.03 -14.18
CA GLN A 75 -4.40 -5.62 -12.82
C GLN A 75 -3.19 -5.61 -11.89
N ARG A 76 -2.33 -6.63 -11.94
CA ARG A 76 -1.08 -6.66 -11.18
C ARG A 76 -0.12 -5.54 -11.59
N ALA A 77 -0.08 -5.16 -12.86
CA ALA A 77 0.74 -4.05 -13.34
C ALA A 77 0.24 -2.70 -12.79
N ILE A 78 -1.09 -2.50 -12.75
CA ILE A 78 -1.71 -1.32 -12.15
C ILE A 78 -1.45 -1.27 -10.64
N ASP A 79 -1.56 -2.41 -9.94
CA ASP A 79 -1.30 -2.43 -8.50
C ASP A 79 0.18 -2.13 -8.18
N LYS A 80 1.11 -2.64 -8.99
CA LYS A 80 2.54 -2.28 -8.89
C LYS A 80 2.77 -0.79 -9.18
N LEU A 81 2.10 -0.24 -10.19
CA LEU A 81 2.17 1.19 -10.49
C LEU A 81 1.66 2.02 -9.31
N MET A 82 0.55 1.62 -8.69
CA MET A 82 0.00 2.27 -7.50
C MET A 82 0.93 2.17 -6.29
N GLN A 83 1.64 1.06 -6.11
CA GLN A 83 2.69 0.95 -5.07
C GLN A 83 3.86 1.89 -5.35
N ILE A 84 4.32 1.98 -6.60
CA ILE A 84 5.42 2.88 -7.00
C ILE A 84 5.00 4.34 -6.80
N ILE A 85 3.79 4.72 -7.25
CA ILE A 85 3.24 6.07 -7.04
C ILE A 85 3.13 6.36 -5.54
N GLY A 86 2.61 5.42 -4.75
CA GLY A 86 2.52 5.56 -3.30
C GLY A 86 3.88 5.78 -2.64
N LEU A 87 4.90 5.04 -3.06
CA LEU A 87 6.28 5.21 -2.59
C LEU A 87 6.86 6.58 -2.96
N VAL A 88 6.65 7.02 -4.21
CA VAL A 88 7.08 8.35 -4.67
C VAL A 88 6.41 9.45 -3.84
N CYS A 89 5.11 9.33 -3.55
CA CYS A 89 4.40 10.26 -2.68
C CYS A 89 5.01 10.29 -1.26
N ILE A 90 5.33 9.13 -0.67
CA ILE A 90 5.96 9.07 0.65
C ILE A 90 7.32 9.79 0.63
N CYS A 91 8.17 9.50 -0.37
CA CYS A 91 9.50 10.12 -0.51
C CYS A 91 9.43 11.63 -0.76
N LEU A 92 8.50 12.09 -1.61
CA LEU A 92 8.29 13.51 -1.86
C LEU A 92 7.79 14.20 -0.60
N GLY A 93 6.81 13.61 0.09
CA GLY A 93 6.27 14.17 1.32
C GLY A 93 7.31 14.23 2.45
N THR A 94 8.17 13.22 2.60
CA THR A 94 9.31 13.29 3.55
C THR A 94 10.29 14.40 3.19
N THR A 95 10.61 14.55 1.90
CA THR A 95 11.54 15.59 1.43
C THR A 95 10.98 16.99 1.65
N MET A 96 9.70 17.19 1.33
CA MET A 96 9.00 18.46 1.55
C MET A 96 8.93 18.82 3.03
N ASN A 97 8.65 17.85 3.90
CA ASN A 97 8.66 18.08 5.34
C ASN A 97 10.06 18.47 5.85
N GLY A 98 11.12 17.85 5.33
CA GLY A 98 12.51 18.22 5.67
C GLY A 98 12.97 19.58 5.11
N LEU A 99 12.34 20.06 4.03
CA LEU A 99 12.58 21.43 3.52
C LEU A 99 11.76 22.49 4.28
N GLN A 100 10.68 22.08 4.95
CA GLN A 100 9.81 22.95 5.74
C GLN A 100 10.20 23.01 7.22
N SER A 101 11.12 22.15 7.68
CA SER A 101 11.72 22.23 9.00
C SER A 101 12.81 23.33 9.01
N PRO A 102 12.73 24.34 9.89
CA PRO A 102 13.73 25.41 10.01
C PRO A 102 15.12 24.92 10.45
#